data_AF-A0A6G2VD04-F1
#
_entry.id   AF-A0A6G2VD04-F1
#
_cell.length_a   1.000
_cell.length_b   1.000
_cell.length_c   1.000
_cell.angle_alpha   90.00
_cell.angle_beta   90.00
_cell.angle_gamma   90.00
#
_symmetry.space_group_name_H-M   'P 1'
#
loop_
_entity.id
_entity.type
_entity.pdbx_description
1 polymer ?
#
loop_
_entity_poly.entity_id
_entity_poly.type
_entity_poly.pdbx_seq_one_letter_code
_entity_poly.pdbx_strand_id
1 'polypeptide(L)'
;MTWASWTTRGVYSGHGGVLTDEVGPLSGDLTIHTTWAEGTAQITVQYTDAADWFTMAGSPVPCPSEEASRALHAAAVEAVRQGSAATVPLLQPGPEQAAGSE
;
A
#
# COMPACT_ATOMS: atom_id res chain seq x y z
N MET A 1 6.21 -18.87 10.30
CA MET A 1 6.24 -17.39 10.25
C MET A 1 6.10 -16.98 8.81
N THR A 2 4.87 -16.71 8.36
CA THR A 2 4.59 -16.30 6.98
C THR A 2 4.71 -14.80 6.89
N TRP A 3 5.70 -14.35 6.15
CA TRP A 3 5.91 -12.95 5.80
C TRP A 3 6.10 -12.89 4.29
N ALA A 4 5.67 -11.80 3.67
CA ALA A 4 5.84 -11.56 2.26
C ALA A 4 6.20 -10.10 2.04
N SER A 5 6.98 -9.81 1.00
CA SER A 5 7.29 -8.44 0.63
C SER A 5 7.14 -8.26 -0.87
N TRP A 6 6.44 -7.21 -1.28
CA TRP A 6 6.20 -6.86 -2.67
C TRP A 6 6.85 -5.51 -2.95
N THR A 7 7.60 -5.41 -4.05
CA THR A 7 8.25 -4.14 -4.45
C THR A 7 7.96 -3.86 -5.90
N THR A 8 7.45 -2.68 -6.19
CA THR A 8 7.30 -2.16 -7.55
C THR A 8 8.05 -0.84 -7.66
N ARG A 9 9.02 -0.79 -8.57
CA ARG A 9 9.83 0.39 -8.86
C ARG A 9 9.31 1.08 -10.12
N GLY A 10 9.63 2.36 -10.29
CA GLY A 10 9.31 3.09 -11.52
C GLY A 10 7.82 3.46 -11.63
N VAL A 11 7.16 3.72 -10.50
CA VAL A 11 5.74 4.06 -10.46
C VAL A 11 5.62 5.58 -10.50
N TYR A 12 5.26 6.10 -11.68
CA TYR A 12 4.92 7.50 -11.82
C TYR A 12 3.59 7.79 -11.16
N SER A 13 3.62 8.70 -10.19
CA SER A 13 2.43 9.17 -9.51
C SER A 13 1.61 10.11 -10.39
N GLY A 14 0.29 9.94 -10.33
CA GLY A 14 -0.67 10.81 -11.01
C GLY A 14 -0.83 12.16 -10.33
N HIS A 15 -1.72 12.98 -10.88
CA HIS A 15 -1.94 14.36 -10.42
C HIS A 15 -2.40 14.37 -8.95
N GLY A 16 -1.70 15.09 -8.07
CA GLY A 16 -2.00 15.13 -6.63
C GLY A 16 -1.20 14.14 -5.76
N GLY A 17 -0.43 13.23 -6.37
CA GLY A 17 0.57 12.43 -5.66
C GLY A 17 0.01 11.41 -4.65
N VAL A 18 0.92 10.90 -3.83
CA VAL A 18 0.70 9.89 -2.78
C VAL A 18 0.82 10.55 -1.43
N LEU A 19 -0.22 10.48 -0.61
CA LEU A 19 -0.17 11.06 0.72
C LEU A 19 0.67 10.15 1.63
N THR A 20 1.69 10.74 2.25
CA THR A 20 2.51 10.10 3.29
C THR A 20 2.30 10.80 4.62
N ASP A 21 2.47 10.06 5.72
CA ASP A 21 2.32 10.61 7.07
C ASP A 21 3.41 11.65 7.40
N GLU A 22 4.61 11.43 6.86
CA GLU A 22 5.83 12.14 7.28
C GLU A 22 6.07 13.43 6.50
N VAL A 23 5.91 13.40 5.18
CA VAL A 23 6.28 14.51 4.27
C VAL A 23 5.11 15.03 3.43
N GLY A 24 3.92 14.41 3.56
CA GLY A 24 2.74 14.80 2.80
C GLY A 24 2.71 14.19 1.38
N PRO A 25 2.17 14.89 0.37
CA PRO A 25 1.96 14.32 -0.95
C PRO A 25 3.27 14.19 -1.75
N LEU A 26 3.70 12.95 -1.99
CA LEU A 26 4.82 12.61 -2.86
C LEU A 26 4.37 12.54 -4.32
N SER A 27 5.06 13.25 -5.21
CA SER A 27 4.79 13.25 -6.66
C SER A 27 6.07 13.02 -7.47
N GLY A 28 5.98 12.38 -8.63
CA GLY A 28 7.11 11.96 -9.47
C GLY A 28 7.25 10.44 -9.59
N ASP A 29 8.49 9.98 -9.79
CA ASP A 29 8.83 8.55 -9.90
C ASP A 29 9.08 7.93 -8.53
N LEU A 30 8.24 6.96 -8.17
CA LEU A 30 8.21 6.37 -6.84
C LEU A 30 8.43 4.85 -6.90
N THR A 31 9.10 4.34 -5.89
CA THR A 31 9.18 2.94 -5.55
C THR A 31 8.23 2.65 -4.40
N ILE A 32 7.38 1.66 -4.59
CA ILE A 32 6.38 1.22 -3.63
C ILE A 32 6.84 -0.13 -3.08
N HIS A 33 6.96 -0.23 -1.77
CA HIS A 33 7.28 -1.44 -1.05
C HIS A 33 6.16 -1.77 -0.07
N THR A 34 5.72 -3.02 -0.07
CA THR A 34 4.69 -3.51 0.83
C THR A 34 5.25 -4.71 1.57
N THR A 35 5.34 -4.61 2.89
CA THR A 35 5.77 -5.69 3.77
C THR A 35 4.56 -6.23 4.51
N TRP A 36 4.26 -7.50 4.34
CA TRP A 36 3.21 -8.21 5.07
C TRP A 36 3.83 -9.18 6.07
N ALA A 37 3.45 -9.04 7.33
CA ALA A 37 3.86 -9.93 8.41
C ALA A 37 2.75 -9.97 9.47
N GLU A 38 2.57 -11.13 10.09
CA GLU A 38 1.67 -11.28 11.25
C GLU A 38 0.24 -10.78 10.99
N GLY A 39 -0.27 -10.95 9.77
CA GLY A 39 -1.63 -10.51 9.42
C GLY A 39 -1.78 -9.00 9.20
N THR A 40 -0.69 -8.27 9.04
CA THR A 40 -0.67 -6.82 8.83
C THR A 40 0.22 -6.46 7.66
N ALA A 41 -0.23 -5.53 6.81
CA ALA A 41 0.55 -5.01 5.69
C ALA A 41 0.97 -3.57 5.95
N GLN A 42 2.27 -3.32 5.86
CA GLN A 42 2.87 -1.99 5.91
C GLN A 42 3.28 -1.58 4.51
N ILE A 43 2.82 -0.40 4.07
CA ILE A 43 3.17 0.14 2.75
C ILE A 43 4.08 1.36 2.96
N THR A 44 5.27 1.27 2.41
CA THR A 44 6.26 2.34 2.37
C THR A 44 6.52 2.75 0.93
N VAL A 45 6.67 4.03 0.71
CA VAL A 45 6.95 4.64 -0.58
C VAL A 45 8.22 5.45 -0.50
N GLN A 46 9.00 5.41 -1.56
CA GLN A 46 10.29 6.05 -1.64
C GLN A 46 10.41 6.70 -3.02
N TYR A 47 11.11 7.82 -3.14
CA TYR A 47 11.55 8.29 -4.44
C TYR A 47 12.52 7.29 -5.06
N THR A 48 12.32 6.89 -6.31
CA THR A 48 13.27 5.96 -6.94
C THR A 48 14.69 6.50 -6.83
N ASP A 49 15.62 5.65 -6.39
CA ASP A 49 17.03 5.97 -6.10
C ASP A 49 17.30 6.78 -4.81
N ALA A 50 16.25 7.20 -4.08
CA ALA A 50 16.44 7.80 -2.76
C ALA A 50 16.81 6.74 -1.70
N ALA A 51 17.34 7.22 -0.57
CA ALA A 51 17.60 6.38 0.60
C ALA A 51 16.41 6.33 1.56
N ASP A 52 15.59 7.38 1.56
CA ASP A 52 14.49 7.58 2.50
C ASP A 52 13.22 6.86 2.06
N TRP A 53 12.63 6.12 3.00
CA TRP A 53 11.34 5.46 2.84
C TRP A 53 10.32 6.18 3.71
N PHE A 54 9.16 6.47 3.13
CA PHE A 54 8.07 7.19 3.78
C PHE A 54 6.86 6.28 3.93
N THR A 55 6.22 6.33 5.08
CA THR A 55 5.02 5.53 5.30
C THR A 55 3.83 6.13 4.56
N MET A 56 3.17 5.31 3.73
CA MET A 56 1.96 5.73 3.03
C MET A 56 0.84 5.96 4.05
N ALA A 57 0.12 7.09 3.93
CA ALA A 57 -0.93 7.46 4.88
C ALA A 57 -2.02 6.40 4.96
N GLY A 58 -2.32 5.93 6.18
CA GLY A 58 -3.24 4.84 6.46
C GLY A 58 -2.57 3.47 6.71
N SER A 59 -1.25 3.36 6.55
CA SER A 59 -0.49 2.17 7.00
C SER A 59 -0.14 2.28 8.49
N PRO A 60 -0.01 1.13 9.20
CA PRO A 60 -0.22 -0.25 8.73
C PRO A 60 -1.72 -0.65 8.65
N VAL A 61 -2.06 -1.57 7.74
CA VAL A 61 -3.44 -2.08 7.57
C VAL A 61 -3.57 -3.58 7.86
N PRO A 62 -4.70 -4.03 8.43
CA PRO A 62 -4.94 -5.46 8.65
C PRO A 62 -5.09 -6.18 7.30
N CYS A 63 -4.33 -7.26 7.11
CA CYS A 63 -4.32 -8.09 5.90
C CYS A 63 -4.32 -9.57 6.29
N PRO A 64 -5.45 -10.29 6.09
CA PRO A 64 -5.62 -11.65 6.62
C PRO A 64 -4.73 -12.69 5.93
N SER A 65 -4.29 -12.44 4.70
CA SER A 65 -3.59 -13.42 3.86
C SER A 65 -2.51 -12.79 2.98
N GLU A 66 -1.53 -13.60 2.56
CA GLU A 66 -0.51 -13.20 1.59
C GLU A 66 -1.14 -12.72 0.27
N GLU A 67 -2.16 -13.42 -0.24
CA GLU A 67 -2.87 -13.03 -1.46
C GLU A 67 -3.54 -11.66 -1.32
N ALA A 68 -4.14 -11.38 -0.16
CA ALA A 68 -4.71 -10.07 0.15
C ALA A 68 -3.62 -8.99 0.18
N SER A 69 -2.44 -9.29 0.73
CA SER A 69 -1.31 -8.34 0.72
C SER A 69 -0.82 -8.03 -0.70
N ARG A 70 -0.85 -9.01 -1.61
CA ARG A 70 -0.47 -8.82 -3.01
C ARG A 70 -1.52 -7.99 -3.76
N ALA A 71 -2.80 -8.24 -3.51
CA ALA A 71 -3.88 -7.44 -4.05
C ALA A 71 -3.83 -5.98 -3.53
N LEU A 72 -3.53 -5.80 -2.23
CA LEU A 72 -3.31 -4.50 -1.62
C LEU A 72 -2.16 -3.76 -2.30
N HIS A 73 -1.03 -4.45 -2.51
CA HIS A 73 0.13 -3.87 -3.19
C HIS A 73 -0.23 -3.41 -4.61
N ALA A 74 -0.90 -4.26 -5.40
CA ALA A 74 -1.35 -3.90 -6.74
C ALA A 74 -2.31 -2.70 -6.72
N ALA A 75 -3.28 -2.68 -5.81
CA ALA A 75 -4.21 -1.57 -5.63
C ALA A 75 -3.48 -0.28 -5.23
N ALA A 76 -2.46 -0.36 -4.36
CA ALA A 76 -1.65 0.78 -3.97
C ALA A 76 -0.87 1.33 -5.18
N VAL A 77 -0.22 0.47 -5.97
CA VAL A 77 0.47 0.86 -7.21
C VAL A 77 -0.47 1.58 -8.17
N GLU A 78 -1.67 1.05 -8.39
CA GLU A 78 -2.66 1.67 -9.27
C GLU A 78 -3.17 3.00 -8.70
N ALA A 79 -3.43 3.09 -7.40
CA ALA A 79 -3.84 4.33 -6.75
C ALA A 79 -2.76 5.42 -6.90
N VAL A 80 -1.49 5.06 -6.71
CA VAL A 80 -0.36 5.97 -6.97
C VAL A 80 -0.39 6.45 -8.42
N ARG A 81 -0.56 5.55 -9.39
CA ARG A 81 -0.60 5.88 -10.83
C ARG A 81 -1.77 6.81 -11.19
N GLN A 82 -2.95 6.57 -10.62
CA GLN A 82 -4.12 7.43 -10.84
C GLN A 82 -3.91 8.83 -10.27
N GLY A 83 -3.20 8.93 -9.13
CA GLY A 83 -3.12 10.18 -8.37
C GLY A 83 -4.44 10.49 -7.66
N SER A 84 -4.58 11.72 -7.18
CA SER A 84 -5.66 12.24 -6.31
C SER A 84 -5.46 12.02 -4.80
N ALA A 85 -4.25 12.30 -4.29
CA ALA A 85 -3.90 12.11 -2.88
C ALA A 85 -4.07 10.64 -2.45
N ALA A 86 -3.45 9.73 -3.21
CA ALA A 86 -3.56 8.30 -2.99
C ALA A 86 -3.13 7.96 -1.56
N THR A 87 -4.06 7.43 -0.77
CA THR A 87 -3.80 6.81 0.54
C THR A 87 -3.80 5.29 0.41
N VAL A 88 -3.45 4.58 1.47
CA VAL A 88 -3.58 3.12 1.47
C VAL A 88 -5.01 2.74 1.08
N PRO A 89 -5.21 1.95 0.02
CA PRO A 89 -6.54 1.50 -0.34
C PRO A 89 -7.06 0.62 0.79
N LEU A 90 -8.17 1.04 1.40
CA LEU A 90 -8.93 0.15 2.27
C LEU A 90 -9.43 -0.98 1.38
N LEU A 91 -8.75 -2.13 1.38
CA LEU A 91 -9.37 -3.36 0.95
C LEU A 91 -10.56 -3.54 1.87
N GLN A 92 -11.75 -3.17 1.41
CA GLN A 92 -12.95 -3.60 2.09
C GLN A 92 -12.86 -5.13 2.12
N PRO A 93 -12.80 -5.77 3.29
CA PRO A 93 -13.04 -7.20 3.33
C PRO A 93 -14.42 -7.37 2.71
N GLY A 94 -14.49 -8.05 1.55
CA GLY A 94 -15.78 -8.39 0.96
C GLY A 94 -16.65 -9.05 2.04
N PRO A 95 -17.96 -8.82 2.07
CA PRO A 95 -18.85 -9.39 3.07
C PRO A 95 -18.96 -10.91 2.85
N GLU A 96 -17.95 -11.68 3.27
CA GLU A 96 -17.95 -13.16 3.25
C GLU A 96 -17.40 -13.74 4.56
N GLN A 97 -17.73 -13.09 5.68
CA GLN A 97 -17.53 -13.61 7.04
C GLN A 97 -18.70 -13.16 7.93
N ALA A 98 -19.93 -13.22 7.43
CA ALA A 98 -21.16 -12.98 8.21
C ALA A 98 -22.26 -13.97 7.81
N ALA A 99 -21.92 -15.25 7.71
CA ALA A 99 -22.88 -16.33 7.54
C ALA A 99 -22.30 -17.62 8.15
N GLY A 100 -22.51 -17.82 9.45
CA GLY A 100 -22.12 -19.07 10.11
C GLY A 100 -21.96 -18.97 11.62
N SER A 101 -23.04 -18.63 12.33
CA SER A 101 -23.33 -18.90 13.75
C SER A 101 -24.73 -18.28 13.97
N GLU A 102 -25.83 -18.94 14.27
CA GLU A 102 -26.21 -20.28 14.74
C GLU A 102 -27.65 -20.55 14.24
#